data_AF-A0A7S1GHZ5-F1
#
_entry.id   AF-A0A7S1GHZ5-F1
#
_cell.length_a   1.000
_cell.length_b   1.000
_cell.length_c   1.000
_cell.angle_alpha   90.00
_cell.angle_beta   90.00
_cell.angle_gamma   90.00
#
_symmetry.space_group_name_H-M   'P 1'
#
loop_
_entity.id
_entity.type
_entity.pdbx_description
1 polymer ?
#
loop_
_entity_poly.entity_id
_entity_poly.type
_entity_poly.pdbx_seq_one_letter_code
_entity_poly.pdbx_strand_id
1 'polypeptide(L)'
;REMVAHRRTPVCVYEQKYQTAPVLHMMGDNDSGARLLVHFYAFLFFEDWKADLWTKRFVRDHLRYVDEIQCAAARVVVAMRQKARENGDPDGNFDTFHIRRGDFQYKQTRIEAKQIYENARDVLTENSTIYIATDERDKSFFEIFHKHYNVYFLDDFAG
;
A
#
# COMPACT_ATOMS: atom_id res chain seq x y z
N ARG A 1 12.45 -16.03 4.28
CA ARG A 1 13.39 -15.79 3.15
C ARG A 1 14.06 -14.46 3.43
N GLU A 2 15.36 -14.46 3.69
CA GLU A 2 16.13 -13.22 3.81
C GLU A 2 15.99 -12.42 2.52
N MET A 3 15.75 -11.12 2.63
CA MET A 3 15.87 -10.22 1.48
C MET A 3 17.34 -10.15 1.11
N VAL A 4 17.73 -10.87 0.06
CA VAL A 4 19.09 -10.86 -0.46
C VAL A 4 19.30 -9.56 -1.22
N ALA A 5 19.62 -8.48 -0.50
CA ALA A 5 20.22 -7.30 -1.11
C ALA A 5 21.61 -7.70 -1.64
N HIS A 6 21.99 -7.23 -2.82
CA HIS A 6 23.11 -7.69 -3.64
C HIS A 6 24.54 -7.50 -3.05
N ARG A 7 24.70 -7.36 -1.73
CA ARG A 7 25.98 -7.40 -1.02
C ARG A 7 25.84 -8.32 0.19
N ARG A 8 26.68 -9.37 0.24
CA ARG A 8 26.78 -10.29 1.38
C ARG A 8 27.55 -9.61 2.51
N THR A 9 26.93 -8.64 3.16
CA THR A 9 27.40 -8.16 4.45
C THR A 9 26.96 -9.19 5.50
N PRO A 10 27.82 -9.61 6.44
CA PRO A 10 27.40 -10.47 7.53
C PRO A 10 26.24 -9.83 8.30
N VAL A 11 25.30 -10.66 8.77
CA VAL A 11 24.17 -10.22 9.60
C VAL A 11 24.71 -9.43 10.79
N CYS A 12 24.18 -8.22 11.00
CA CYS A 12 24.55 -7.41 12.17
C CYS A 12 23.89 -8.01 13.41
N VAL A 13 24.69 -8.65 14.27
CA VAL A 13 24.19 -9.28 15.50
C VAL A 13 23.93 -8.21 16.57
N TYR A 14 22.78 -8.30 17.24
CA TYR A 14 22.39 -7.37 18.31
C TYR A 14 23.10 -7.70 19.63
N GLU A 15 24.39 -7.36 19.69
CA GLU A 15 25.27 -7.59 20.84
C GLU A 15 25.16 -6.51 21.92
N GLN A 16 25.85 -6.70 23.06
CA GLN A 16 25.83 -5.80 24.22
C GLN A 16 26.06 -4.33 23.88
N LYS A 17 26.94 -4.04 22.91
CA LYS A 17 27.18 -2.69 22.38
C LYS A 17 25.87 -1.99 21.95
N TYR A 18 25.00 -2.70 21.25
CA TYR A 18 23.73 -2.17 20.77
C TYR A 18 22.63 -2.21 21.83
N GLN A 19 22.73 -3.12 22.81
CA GLN A 19 21.85 -3.16 23.98
C GLN A 19 22.05 -1.96 24.90
N THR A 20 23.28 -1.45 25.00
CA THR A 20 23.62 -0.26 25.79
C THR A 20 23.47 1.05 25.03
N ALA A 21 23.13 1.01 23.74
CA ALA A 21 23.00 2.21 22.93
C ALA A 21 21.68 2.94 23.27
N PRO A 22 21.69 4.28 23.43
CA PRO A 22 20.48 5.04 23.74
C PRO A 22 19.50 5.10 22.55
N VAL A 23 20.01 4.98 21.32
CA VAL A 23 19.23 4.99 20.07
C VAL A 23 19.87 4.02 19.08
N LEU A 24 19.04 3.26 18.36
CA LEU A 24 19.46 2.43 17.22
C LEU A 24 19.03 3.11 15.92
N HIS A 25 20.00 3.40 15.05
CA HIS A 25 19.74 3.98 13.73
C HIS A 25 19.79 2.90 12.64
N MET A 26 18.65 2.60 12.02
CA MET A 26 18.57 1.68 10.89
C MET A 26 18.78 2.44 9.58
N MET A 27 20.03 2.48 9.13
CA MET A 27 20.42 3.19 7.91
C MET A 27 20.11 2.36 6.67
N GLY A 28 19.76 3.04 5.58
CA GLY A 28 19.78 2.47 4.24
C GLY A 28 21.20 2.39 3.70
N ASP A 29 21.40 2.73 2.43
CA ASP A 29 22.74 2.81 1.84
C ASP A 29 23.28 4.24 1.93
N ASN A 30 24.24 4.47 2.83
CA ASN A 30 24.84 5.80 3.04
C ASN A 30 25.65 6.29 1.83
N ASP A 31 26.28 5.39 1.09
CA ASP A 31 27.15 5.77 -0.04
C ASP A 31 26.31 6.35 -1.19
N SER A 32 25.13 5.77 -1.42
CA SER A 32 24.18 6.27 -2.42
C SER A 32 23.15 7.26 -1.87
N GLY A 33 23.09 7.43 -0.53
CA GLY A 33 22.03 8.17 0.15
C GLY A 33 20.65 7.50 0.05
N ALA A 34 20.58 6.24 -0.40
CA ALA A 34 19.32 5.54 -0.56
C ALA A 34 18.68 5.22 0.80
N ARG A 35 17.35 5.38 0.86
CA ARG A 35 16.55 5.10 2.06
C ARG A 35 15.84 3.77 1.96
N LEU A 36 15.44 3.24 3.11
CA LEU A 36 14.62 2.05 3.20
C LEU A 36 13.22 2.33 2.64
N LEU A 37 12.81 1.57 1.61
CA LEU A 37 11.47 1.59 1.00
C LEU A 37 10.49 0.64 1.71
N VAL A 38 10.80 0.25 2.95
CA VAL A 38 10.00 -0.66 3.77
C VAL A 38 10.11 -0.23 5.23
N HIS A 39 9.17 -0.67 6.06
CA HIS A 39 9.19 -0.38 7.48
C HIS A 39 10.47 -0.89 8.15
N PHE A 40 11.01 -0.12 9.10
CA PHE A 40 12.26 -0.42 9.80
C PHE A 40 12.26 -1.84 10.41
N TYR A 41 11.13 -2.28 10.96
CA TYR A 41 11.00 -3.59 11.60
C TYR A 41 11.09 -4.77 10.62
N ALA A 42 11.04 -4.54 9.31
CA ALA A 42 11.26 -5.58 8.31
C ALA A 42 12.74 -6.03 8.25
N PHE A 43 13.66 -5.23 8.80
CA PHE A 43 15.08 -5.56 8.91
C PHE A 43 15.47 -6.14 10.27
N LEU A 44 14.52 -6.29 11.18
CA LEU A 44 14.73 -6.98 12.45
C LEU A 44 14.43 -8.47 12.26
N PHE A 45 15.39 -9.31 12.63
CA PHE A 45 15.30 -10.76 12.57
C PHE A 45 15.51 -11.33 13.97
N PHE A 46 14.67 -12.29 14.33
CA PHE A 46 14.80 -13.04 15.56
C PHE A 46 15.19 -14.48 15.23
N GLU A 47 16.04 -15.07 16.06
CA GLU A 47 16.44 -16.47 15.92
C GLU A 47 15.22 -17.41 16.06
N ASP A 48 14.34 -17.12 17.02
CA ASP A 48 13.05 -17.81 17.15
C ASP A 48 11.98 -17.17 16.26
N TRP A 49 11.41 -17.99 15.37
CA TRP A 49 10.38 -17.55 14.43
C TRP A 49 9.08 -17.11 15.12
N LYS A 50 8.78 -17.62 16.33
CA LYS A 50 7.59 -17.20 17.08
C LYS A 50 7.75 -15.78 17.58
N ALA A 51 8.93 -15.46 18.14
CA ALA A 51 9.28 -14.10 18.53
C ALA A 51 9.31 -13.13 17.34
N ASP A 52 9.83 -13.56 16.19
CA ASP A 52 9.83 -12.77 14.95
C ASP A 52 8.40 -12.41 14.51
N LEU A 53 7.53 -13.41 14.40
CA LEU A 53 6.15 -13.23 13.98
C LEU A 53 5.36 -12.38 14.98
N TRP A 54 5.54 -12.64 16.28
CA TRP A 54 4.89 -11.87 17.33
C TRP A 54 5.29 -10.40 17.28
N THR A 55 6.59 -10.10 17.17
CA THR A 55 7.09 -8.72 17.13
C THR A 55 6.57 -7.97 15.89
N LYS A 56 6.59 -8.61 14.72
CA LYS A 56 6.09 -7.99 13.48
C LYS A 56 4.59 -7.71 13.56
N ARG A 57 3.81 -8.61 14.17
CA ARG A 57 2.37 -8.39 14.45
C ARG A 57 2.17 -7.26 15.45
N PHE A 58 2.96 -7.24 16.53
CA PHE A 58 2.91 -6.18 17.53
C PHE A 58 3.11 -4.81 16.88
N VAL A 59 4.16 -4.63 16.08
CA VAL A 59 4.40 -3.33 15.40
C VAL A 59 3.27 -2.99 14.43
N ARG A 60 2.82 -3.94 13.61
CA ARG A 60 1.70 -3.74 12.67
C ARG A 60 0.41 -3.29 13.39
N ASP A 61 0.09 -3.90 14.53
CA ASP A 61 -1.19 -3.68 15.23
C ASP A 61 -1.20 -2.36 16.03
N HIS A 62 -0.01 -1.79 16.31
CA HIS A 62 0.16 -0.55 17.07
C HIS A 62 0.62 0.64 16.22
N LEU A 63 1.11 0.42 15.00
CA LEU A 63 1.41 1.49 14.04
C LEU A 63 0.12 1.92 13.37
N ARG A 64 -0.48 2.99 13.90
CA ARG A 64 -1.76 3.54 13.44
C ARG A 64 -1.57 4.94 12.88
N TYR A 65 -2.39 5.29 11.89
CA TYR A 65 -2.53 6.69 11.50
C TYR A 65 -3.09 7.51 12.67
N VAL A 66 -2.79 8.80 12.69
CA VAL A 66 -3.43 9.73 13.64
C VAL A 66 -4.94 9.77 13.38
N ASP A 67 -5.72 10.02 14.45
CA ASP A 67 -7.18 9.97 14.40
C ASP A 67 -7.77 10.87 13.33
N GLU A 68 -7.15 12.02 13.07
CA GLU A 68 -7.59 12.95 12.02
C GLU A 68 -7.63 12.30 10.63
N ILE A 69 -6.57 11.57 10.26
CA ILE A 69 -6.47 10.86 8.98
C ILE A 69 -7.48 9.71 8.95
N GLN A 70 -7.59 8.96 10.04
CA GLN A 70 -8.51 7.82 10.13
C GLN A 70 -9.98 8.28 10.01
N CYS A 71 -10.33 9.38 10.68
CA CYS A 71 -11.65 9.99 10.61
C CYS A 71 -11.95 10.57 9.22
N ALA A 72 -10.96 11.18 8.57
CA ALA A 72 -11.10 11.64 7.19
C ALA A 72 -11.37 10.48 6.22
N ALA A 73 -10.60 9.40 6.32
CA ALA A 73 -10.81 8.19 5.53
C ALA A 73 -12.18 7.56 5.78
N ALA A 74 -12.66 7.54 7.04
CA ALA A 74 -13.98 7.02 7.37
C ALA A 74 -15.11 7.79 6.65
N ARG A 75 -14.99 9.12 6.50
CA ARG A 75 -15.95 9.92 5.73
C ARG A 75 -15.99 9.53 4.25
N VAL A 76 -14.82 9.30 3.65
CA VAL A 76 -14.72 8.82 2.26
C VAL A 76 -15.36 7.43 2.13
N VAL A 77 -15.13 6.51 3.06
CA VAL A 77 -15.76 5.18 3.04
C VAL A 77 -17.30 5.28 3.14
N VAL A 78 -17.81 6.16 4.01
CA VAL A 78 -19.26 6.41 4.10
C VAL A 78 -19.82 6.93 2.78
N ALA A 79 -19.12 7.89 2.15
CA ALA A 79 -19.52 8.46 0.86
C ALA A 79 -19.46 7.41 -0.27
N MET A 80 -18.42 6.58 -0.32
CA MET A 80 -18.30 5.47 -1.28
C MET A 80 -19.44 4.46 -1.14
N ARG A 81 -19.78 4.06 0.09
CA ARG A 81 -20.92 3.15 0.34
C ARG A 81 -22.24 3.77 -0.12
N GLN A 82 -22.38 5.08 0.01
CA GLN A 82 -23.54 5.80 -0.49
C GLN A 82 -23.58 5.80 -2.03
N LYS A 83 -22.44 6.02 -2.69
CA LYS A 83 -22.33 5.91 -4.15
C LYS A 83 -22.65 4.51 -4.65
N ALA A 84 -22.16 3.47 -3.98
CA ALA A 84 -22.50 2.09 -4.31
C ALA A 84 -24.00 1.82 -4.26
N ARG A 85 -24.71 2.33 -3.23
CA ARG A 85 -26.18 2.25 -3.15
C ARG A 85 -26.88 3.01 -4.27
N GLU A 86 -26.41 4.21 -4.60
CA GLU A 86 -26.93 5.00 -5.73
C GLU A 86 -26.75 4.26 -7.06
N ASN A 87 -25.67 3.50 -7.20
CA ASN A 87 -25.33 2.72 -8.39
C ASN A 87 -25.97 1.32 -8.42
N GLY A 88 -26.83 0.98 -7.45
CA GLY A 88 -27.65 -0.23 -7.47
C GLY A 88 -27.18 -1.38 -6.57
N ASP A 89 -26.13 -1.21 -5.77
CA ASP A 89 -25.75 -2.18 -4.74
C ASP A 89 -26.40 -1.83 -3.39
N PRO A 90 -27.47 -2.52 -2.95
CA PRO A 90 -28.23 -2.14 -1.76
C PRO A 90 -27.42 -2.25 -0.45
N ASP A 91 -26.39 -3.10 -0.42
CA ASP A 91 -25.51 -3.28 0.73
C ASP A 91 -24.40 -2.22 0.78
N GLY A 92 -24.24 -1.45 -0.30
CA GLY A 92 -23.21 -0.43 -0.45
C GLY A 92 -21.83 -1.01 -0.62
N ASN A 93 -21.71 -2.21 -1.19
CA ASN A 93 -20.42 -2.83 -1.46
C ASN A 93 -19.71 -2.12 -2.62
N PHE A 94 -18.39 -2.01 -2.51
CA PHE A 94 -17.54 -1.47 -3.56
C PHE A 94 -16.18 -2.16 -3.50
N ASP A 95 -15.56 -2.30 -4.66
CA ASP A 95 -14.19 -2.83 -4.78
C ASP A 95 -13.17 -1.69 -4.78
N THR A 96 -11.91 -2.00 -4.47
CA THR A 96 -10.85 -0.99 -4.41
C THR A 96 -9.62 -1.40 -5.19
N PHE A 97 -9.04 -0.46 -5.93
CA PHE A 97 -7.75 -0.58 -6.56
C PHE A 97 -6.74 0.36 -5.93
N HIS A 98 -5.50 -0.11 -5.85
CA HIS A 98 -4.34 0.76 -5.72
C HIS A 98 -3.49 0.62 -6.99
N ILE A 99 -3.50 1.66 -7.83
CA ILE A 99 -2.76 1.71 -9.10
C ILE A 99 -1.68 2.78 -8.96
N ARG A 100 -0.44 2.33 -8.69
CA ARG A 100 0.74 3.18 -8.66
C ARG A 100 1.36 3.25 -10.04
N ARG A 101 1.70 4.44 -10.55
CA ARG A 101 2.30 4.68 -11.87
C ARG A 101 3.52 5.62 -11.86
N GLY A 102 3.81 6.27 -10.73
CA GLY A 102 4.94 7.17 -10.54
C GLY A 102 6.32 6.53 -10.65
N ASP A 103 7.33 7.32 -10.31
CA ASP A 103 8.77 7.08 -10.48
C ASP A 103 9.34 5.84 -9.77
N PHE A 104 8.69 5.32 -8.73
CA PHE A 104 9.15 4.15 -7.95
C PHE A 104 8.87 2.77 -8.57
N GLN A 105 8.60 2.69 -9.87
CA GLN A 105 8.31 1.42 -10.56
C GLN A 105 9.27 1.15 -11.72
N TYR A 106 9.68 -0.12 -11.87
CA TYR A 106 10.41 -0.58 -13.04
C TYR A 106 9.59 -0.29 -14.31
N LYS A 107 10.24 0.10 -15.41
CA LYS A 107 9.53 0.44 -16.66
C LYS A 107 8.60 -0.69 -17.12
N GLN A 108 9.00 -1.94 -16.91
CA GLN A 108 8.21 -3.12 -17.29
C GLN A 108 6.94 -3.33 -16.46
N THR A 109 6.85 -2.76 -15.24
CA THR A 109 5.66 -2.92 -14.38
C THR A 109 4.59 -1.86 -14.65
N ARG A 110 4.88 -0.84 -15.48
CA ARG A 110 3.94 0.20 -15.89
C ARG A 110 3.09 -0.26 -17.08
N ILE A 111 2.24 -1.24 -16.82
CA ILE A 111 1.31 -1.75 -17.84
C ILE A 111 0.18 -0.75 -18.14
N GLU A 112 -0.37 -0.84 -19.35
CA GLU A 112 -1.48 0.01 -19.79
C GLU A 112 -2.78 -0.31 -19.04
N ALA A 113 -3.67 0.68 -18.92
CA ALA A 113 -4.94 0.52 -18.19
C ALA A 113 -5.78 -0.65 -18.70
N LYS A 114 -5.78 -0.86 -20.03
CA LYS A 114 -6.47 -1.98 -20.66
C LYS A 114 -5.96 -3.33 -20.14
N GLN A 115 -4.63 -3.48 -19.99
CA GLN A 115 -4.03 -4.70 -19.46
C GLN A 115 -4.38 -4.88 -17.97
N ILE A 116 -4.41 -3.78 -17.18
CA ILE A 116 -4.83 -3.84 -15.78
C ILE A 116 -6.28 -4.35 -15.69
N TYR A 117 -7.18 -3.79 -16.50
CA TYR A 117 -8.58 -4.23 -16.60
C TYR A 117 -8.67 -5.71 -16.99
N GLU A 118 -8.00 -6.13 -18.06
CA GLU A 118 -8.02 -7.53 -18.53
C GLU A 118 -7.54 -8.51 -17.46
N ASN A 119 -6.54 -8.13 -16.65
CA ASN A 119 -6.01 -8.96 -15.57
C ASN A 119 -6.96 -9.04 -14.36
N ALA A 120 -7.83 -8.04 -14.17
CA ALA A 120 -8.67 -7.91 -12.98
C ALA A 120 -10.16 -8.22 -13.22
N ARG A 121 -10.62 -8.21 -14.47
CA ARG A 121 -12.06 -8.32 -14.82
C ARG A 121 -12.73 -9.60 -14.32
N ASP A 122 -11.97 -10.68 -14.14
CA ASP A 122 -12.52 -11.96 -13.67
C ASP A 122 -12.68 -11.98 -12.13
N VAL A 123 -12.14 -10.98 -11.43
CA VAL A 123 -12.22 -10.82 -9.97
C VAL A 123 -13.27 -9.77 -9.58
N LEU A 124 -13.46 -8.75 -10.41
CA LEU A 124 -14.41 -7.68 -10.18
C LEU A 124 -15.77 -8.01 -10.77
N THR A 125 -16.82 -7.54 -10.11
CA THR A 125 -18.16 -7.63 -10.66
C THR A 125 -18.38 -6.51 -11.67
N GLU A 126 -18.77 -6.85 -12.89
CA GLU A 126 -19.12 -5.87 -13.94
C GLU A 126 -20.21 -4.91 -13.44
N ASN A 127 -20.11 -3.62 -13.80
CA ASN A 127 -20.96 -2.51 -13.34
C ASN A 127 -20.90 -2.22 -11.83
N SER A 128 -20.02 -2.87 -11.07
CA SER A 128 -19.82 -2.54 -9.65
C SER A 128 -19.26 -1.13 -9.47
N THR A 129 -19.38 -0.61 -8.24
CA THR A 129 -18.71 0.62 -7.83
C THR A 129 -17.29 0.32 -7.41
N ILE A 130 -16.33 1.08 -7.92
CA ILE A 130 -14.92 0.92 -7.56
C ILE A 130 -14.29 2.24 -7.12
N TYR A 131 -13.40 2.16 -6.12
CA TYR A 131 -12.53 3.25 -5.71
C TYR A 131 -11.09 2.99 -6.18
N ILE A 132 -10.50 3.95 -6.91
CA ILE A 132 -9.12 3.85 -7.38
C ILE A 132 -8.23 4.84 -6.61
N ALA A 133 -7.35 4.31 -5.75
CA ALA A 133 -6.23 5.06 -5.20
C ALA A 133 -5.08 5.06 -6.22
N THR A 134 -4.69 6.24 -6.70
CA THR A 134 -3.63 6.36 -7.70
C THR A 134 -2.86 7.68 -7.56
N ASP A 135 -1.62 7.67 -8.03
CA ASP A 135 -0.79 8.84 -8.27
C ASP A 135 -0.80 9.30 -9.74
N GLU A 136 -1.54 8.61 -10.61
CA GLU A 136 -1.77 9.01 -12.00
C GLU A 136 -2.68 10.24 -12.04
N ARG A 137 -2.19 11.31 -12.67
CA ARG A 137 -2.90 12.59 -12.77
C ARG A 137 -3.79 12.63 -14.01
N ASP A 138 -3.42 11.91 -15.06
CA ASP A 138 -4.23 11.81 -16.26
C ASP A 138 -5.38 10.82 -16.06
N LYS A 139 -6.58 11.35 -15.76
CA LYS A 139 -7.77 10.51 -15.56
C LYS A 139 -8.22 9.79 -16.84
N SER A 140 -7.82 10.25 -18.02
CA SER A 140 -8.13 9.57 -19.28
C SER A 140 -7.47 8.18 -19.38
N PHE A 141 -6.42 7.94 -18.58
CA PHE A 141 -5.84 6.61 -18.41
C PHE A 141 -6.91 5.59 -17.95
N PHE A 142 -7.87 6.00 -17.13
CA PHE A 142 -8.87 5.11 -16.54
C PHE A 142 -10.16 4.96 -17.38
N GLU A 143 -10.20 5.49 -18.61
CA GLU A 143 -11.38 5.40 -19.49
C GLU A 143 -11.89 3.97 -19.70
N ILE A 144 -10.99 2.99 -19.75
CA ILE A 144 -11.40 1.58 -19.84
C ILE A 144 -12.20 1.14 -18.61
N PHE A 145 -11.84 1.61 -17.41
CA PHE A 145 -12.58 1.28 -16.20
C PHE A 145 -13.96 1.96 -16.18
N HIS A 146 -14.06 3.21 -16.64
CA HIS A 146 -15.34 3.92 -16.74
C HIS A 146 -16.35 3.24 -17.69
N LYS A 147 -15.87 2.45 -18.65
CA LYS A 147 -16.76 1.67 -19.54
C LYS A 147 -17.40 0.45 -18.88
N HIS A 148 -16.82 -0.03 -17.78
CA HIS A 148 -17.16 -1.31 -17.16
C HIS A 148 -17.60 -1.16 -15.69
N TYR A 149 -17.28 -0.04 -15.03
CA TYR A 149 -17.52 0.20 -13.61
C TYR A 149 -17.91 1.65 -13.32
N ASN A 150 -18.51 1.86 -12.15
CA ASN A 150 -18.73 3.18 -11.59
C ASN A 150 -17.47 3.60 -10.79
N VAL A 151 -16.59 4.38 -11.42
CA VAL A 151 -15.25 4.70 -10.89
C VAL A 151 -15.25 6.00 -10.11
N TYR A 152 -14.64 5.97 -8.92
CA TYR A 152 -14.38 7.15 -8.09
C TYR A 152 -12.91 7.20 -7.63
N PHE A 153 -12.42 8.41 -7.41
CA PHE A 153 -11.10 8.76 -6.89
C PHE A 153 -11.23 9.58 -5.61
N LEU A 154 -10.11 9.80 -4.92
CA LEU A 154 -10.10 10.64 -3.72
C LEU A 154 -10.63 12.05 -3.98
N ASP A 155 -10.29 12.63 -5.13
CA ASP A 155 -10.64 14.00 -5.50
C ASP A 155 -12.16 14.20 -5.67
N ASP A 156 -12.92 13.13 -5.91
CA ASP A 156 -14.40 13.17 -5.97
C ASP A 156 -15.05 13.44 -4.60
N PHE A 157 -14.26 13.39 -3.53
CA PHE A 157 -14.67 13.63 -2.15
C PHE A 157 -13.96 14.82 -1.50
N ALA A 158 -13.12 15.54 -2.26
CA ALA A 158 -12.48 16.76 -1.82
C ALA A 158 -13.47 17.93 -1.98
N GLY A 159 -14.19 18.24 -0.89
CA GLY A 159 -15.05 19.42 -0.75
C GLY A 159 -14.63 20.25 0.46
#